data_AF-A0A482RF80-F1
#
_entry.id   AF-A0A482RF80-F1
#
_cell.length_a   1.000
_cell.length_b   1.000
_cell.length_c   1.000
_cell.angle_alpha   90.00
_cell.angle_beta   90.00
_cell.angle_gamma   90.00
#
_symmetry.space_group_name_H-M   'P 1'
#
loop_
_entity.id
_entity.type
_entity.pdbx_description
1 polymer ?
#
loop_
_entity_poly.entity_id
_entity_poly.type
_entity_poly.pdbx_seq_one_letter_code
_entity_poly.pdbx_strand_id
1 'polypeptide(L)'
;MRNARTRRTVQADLDLGNYERFLDICLTRDHNITTGKVYNQVLSAERRGDYLGKTVQVVPHVTDAIQEWVERVSALPVASSISKPGVKADICLVEVGGTVGDIESLVFL
;
A
#
# COMPACT_ATOMS: atom_id res chain seq x y z
N MET A 1 1.74 16.52 -26.11
CA MET A 1 2.70 15.69 -25.37
C MET A 1 3.20 16.47 -24.15
N ARG A 2 2.58 16.31 -22.97
CA ARG A 2 3.05 16.95 -21.73
C ARG A 2 3.91 15.95 -20.96
N ASN A 3 5.10 16.42 -20.58
CA ASN A 3 6.20 15.66 -19.98
C ASN A 3 5.76 14.80 -18.78
N ALA A 4 6.05 13.50 -18.86
CA ALA A 4 6.07 12.55 -17.75
C ALA A 4 7.27 12.79 -16.80
N ARG A 5 7.47 14.04 -16.36
CA ARG A 5 8.42 14.40 -15.30
C ARG A 5 7.65 14.81 -14.06
N THR A 6 7.08 13.84 -13.37
CA THR A 6 6.53 14.05 -12.03
C THR A 6 7.51 13.44 -11.03
N ARG A 7 8.10 14.30 -10.20
CA ARG A 7 9.09 14.01 -9.16
C ARG A 7 8.69 12.82 -8.28
N ARG A 8 9.38 11.67 -8.36
CA ARG A 8 9.38 10.66 -7.28
C ARG A 8 10.75 9.98 -7.18
N THR A 9 11.53 10.36 -6.17
CA THR A 9 12.87 9.83 -5.84
C THR A 9 12.80 8.55 -4.99
N VAL A 10 11.85 7.66 -5.24
CA VAL A 10 11.70 6.43 -4.44
C VAL A 10 11.37 5.26 -5.35
N GLN A 11 12.11 4.17 -5.15
CA GLN A 11 11.93 2.89 -5.83
C GLN A 11 10.54 2.32 -5.48
N ALA A 12 9.68 2.22 -6.49
CA ALA A 12 8.36 1.63 -6.39
C ALA A 12 8.22 0.58 -7.49
N ASP A 13 7.14 -0.22 -7.43
CA ASP A 13 6.90 -1.27 -8.42
C ASP A 13 6.71 -0.66 -9.81
N LEU A 14 7.20 -1.36 -10.84
CA LEU A 14 6.97 -0.98 -12.23
C LEU A 14 5.48 -1.02 -12.58
N ASP A 15 4.71 -1.90 -11.93
CA ASP A 15 3.27 -2.06 -12.20
C ASP A 15 2.45 -0.82 -11.84
N LEU A 16 2.90 -0.01 -10.87
CA LEU A 16 2.28 1.30 -10.60
C LEU A 16 2.31 2.20 -11.84
N GLY A 17 3.38 2.15 -12.64
CA GLY A 17 3.47 2.90 -13.89
C GLY A 17 2.49 2.41 -14.96
N ASN A 18 2.03 1.16 -14.88
CA ASN A 18 0.94 0.66 -15.72
C ASN A 18 -0.38 1.29 -15.26
N TYR A 19 -0.71 1.20 -13.97
CA TYR A 19 -1.95 1.77 -13.44
C TYR A 19 -2.09 3.27 -13.66
N GLU A 20 -1.03 4.06 -13.42
CA GLU A 20 -1.05 5.51 -13.66
C GLU A 20 -1.36 5.84 -15.13
N ARG A 21 -0.84 5.06 -16.08
CA ARG A 21 -1.06 5.26 -17.52
C ARG A 21 -2.46 4.84 -17.98
N PHE A 22 -2.98 3.73 -17.46
CA PHE A 22 -4.29 3.21 -17.88
C PHE A 22 -5.45 3.94 -17.22
N LEU A 23 -5.30 4.37 -15.96
CA LEU A 23 -6.37 4.99 -15.17
C LEU A 23 -6.28 6.53 -15.13
N ASP A 24 -5.21 7.13 -15.66
CA ASP A 24 -4.95 8.57 -15.63
C ASP A 24 -4.99 9.15 -14.20
N ILE A 25 -4.30 8.48 -13.28
CA ILE A 25 -4.19 8.86 -11.86
C ILE A 25 -2.73 8.98 -11.44
N CYS A 26 -2.47 9.73 -10.37
CA CYS A 26 -1.17 9.87 -9.74
C CYS A 26 -1.11 9.09 -8.42
N LEU A 27 -0.41 7.96 -8.41
CA LEU A 27 -0.24 7.08 -7.24
C LEU A 27 1.00 7.45 -6.43
N THR A 28 0.88 7.52 -5.11
CA THR A 28 2.01 7.78 -4.20
C THR A 28 2.70 6.50 -3.76
N ARG A 29 3.86 6.63 -3.08
CA ARG A 29 4.61 5.51 -2.48
C ARG A 29 3.80 4.62 -1.53
N ASP A 30 2.68 5.13 -1.01
CA ASP A 30 1.84 4.44 -0.05
C ASP A 30 0.91 3.43 -0.75
N HIS A 31 0.75 3.54 -2.08
CA HIS A 31 -0.04 2.62 -2.91
C HIS A 31 0.73 1.33 -3.27
N ASN A 32 2.00 1.21 -2.88
CA ASN A 32 2.75 -0.05 -2.95
C ASN A 32 3.06 -0.53 -1.53
N ILE A 33 2.45 -1.65 -1.16
CA ILE A 33 2.65 -2.34 0.12
C ILE A 33 3.61 -3.50 -0.12
N THR A 34 4.62 -3.63 0.72
CA THR A 34 5.54 -4.77 0.67
C THR A 34 5.64 -5.40 2.05
N THR A 35 5.93 -6.70 2.09
CA THR A 35 6.17 -7.45 3.33
C THR A 35 7.18 -6.73 4.23
N GLY A 36 8.27 -6.23 3.66
CA GLY A 36 9.28 -5.48 4.42
C GLY A 36 8.73 -4.22 5.11
N LYS A 37 7.83 -3.45 4.47
CA LYS A 37 7.20 -2.28 5.09
C LYS A 37 6.29 -2.68 6.26
N VAL A 38 5.45 -3.69 6.06
CA VAL A 38 4.49 -4.17 7.07
C VAL A 38 5.22 -4.72 8.29
N TYR A 39 6.18 -5.64 8.09
CA TYR A 39 6.96 -6.20 9.20
C TYR A 39 7.76 -5.13 9.94
N ASN A 40 8.33 -4.15 9.23
CA ASN A 40 9.04 -3.05 9.88
C ASN A 40 8.11 -2.19 10.75
N GLN A 41 6.87 -1.93 10.29
CA GLN A 41 5.85 -1.22 11.09
C GLN A 41 5.50 -2.00 12.36
N VAL A 42 5.21 -3.30 12.23
CA VAL A 42 4.84 -4.17 13.35
C VAL A 42 5.98 -4.30 14.35
N LEU A 43 7.21 -4.55 13.90
CA LEU A 43 8.38 -4.65 14.77
C LEU A 43 8.71 -3.32 15.45
N SER A 44 8.49 -2.20 14.76
CA SER A 44 8.68 -0.88 15.37
C SER A 44 7.66 -0.60 16.46
N ALA A 45 6.40 -1.03 16.28
CA ALA A 45 5.36 -0.93 17.30
C ALA A 45 5.65 -1.81 18.51
N GLU A 46 6.14 -3.03 18.28
CA GLU A 46 6.60 -3.94 19.34
C GLU A 46 7.70 -3.30 20.19
N ARG A 47 8.75 -2.78 19.54
CA ARG A 47 9.88 -2.14 20.25
C ARG A 47 9.50 -0.89 21.02
N ARG A 48 8.44 -0.18 20.62
CA ARG A 48 7.90 0.96 21.37
C ARG A 48 7.05 0.54 22.58
N GLY A 49 6.65 -0.73 22.66
CA GLY A 49 5.80 -1.26 23.71
C GLY A 49 4.31 -1.21 23.40
N ASP A 50 3.91 -0.96 22.14
CA ASP A 50 2.50 -0.82 21.74
C ASP A 50 1.70 -2.12 21.98
N TYR A 51 2.38 -3.28 22.02
CA TYR A 51 1.77 -4.59 22.33
C TYR A 51 1.88 -4.99 23.81
N LEU A 52 2.27 -4.09 24.71
CA LEU A 52 2.30 -4.30 26.18
C LEU A 52 3.12 -5.52 26.62
N GLY A 53 4.22 -5.82 25.90
CA GLY A 53 5.10 -6.96 26.19
C GLY A 53 4.52 -8.33 25.84
N LYS A 54 3.38 -8.38 25.15
CA LYS A 54 2.79 -9.64 24.65
C LYS A 54 3.53 -10.10 23.39
N THR A 55 3.40 -11.39 23.09
CA THR A 55 3.97 -11.98 21.87
C THR A 55 3.30 -11.40 20.63
N VAL A 56 4.11 -10.89 19.71
CA VAL A 56 3.66 -10.51 18.37
C VAL A 56 3.62 -11.74 17.47
N GLN A 57 2.55 -11.86 16.72
CA GLN A 57 2.21 -13.00 15.88
C GLN A 57 1.75 -12.51 14.51
N VAL A 58 1.83 -13.39 13.49
CA VAL A 58 1.34 -13.07 12.13
C VAL A 58 -0.15 -12.69 12.18
N VAL A 59 -0.97 -13.54 12.77
CA VAL A 59 -2.36 -13.21 13.09
C VAL A 59 -2.45 -12.92 14.58
N PRO A 60 -3.03 -11.78 15.02
CA PRO A 60 -3.66 -10.76 14.19
C PRO A 60 -2.71 -9.62 13.76
N HIS A 61 -1.54 -9.47 14.39
CA HIS A 61 -0.77 -8.20 14.32
C HIS A 61 -0.27 -7.82 12.92
N VAL A 62 0.15 -8.79 12.09
CA VAL A 62 0.60 -8.51 10.72
C VAL A 62 -0.60 -8.32 9.81
N THR A 63 -1.64 -9.16 9.94
CA THR A 63 -2.87 -9.05 9.14
C THR A 63 -3.63 -7.75 9.41
N ASP A 64 -3.65 -7.27 10.66
CA ASP A 64 -4.28 -6.02 11.04
C ASP A 64 -3.50 -4.83 10.48
N ALA A 65 -2.16 -4.88 10.54
CA ALA A 65 -1.32 -3.84 9.93
C ALA A 65 -1.52 -3.73 8.41
N ILE A 66 -1.79 -4.84 7.73
CA ILE A 66 -2.15 -4.84 6.29
C ILE A 66 -3.52 -4.19 6.09
N GLN A 67 -4.54 -4.58 6.86
CA GLN A 67 -5.89 -4.02 6.79
C GLN A 67 -5.90 -2.51 7.04
N GLU A 68 -5.26 -2.05 8.13
CA GLU A 68 -5.12 -0.63 8.46
C GLU A 68 -4.45 0.16 7.33
N TRP A 69 -3.46 -0.43 6.66
CA TRP A 69 -2.80 0.21 5.53
C TRP A 69 -3.76 0.38 4.35
N VAL A 70 -4.49 -0.67 3.98
CA VAL A 70 -5.47 -0.65 2.89
C VAL A 70 -6.56 0.38 3.18
N GLU A 71 -7.13 0.36 4.39
CA GLU A 71 -8.15 1.32 4.81
C GLU A 71 -7.64 2.77 4.73
N ARG A 72 -6.44 3.02 5.27
CA ARG A 72 -5.82 4.35 5.23
C ARG A 72 -5.60 4.84 3.81
N VAL A 73 -5.04 4.01 2.92
CA VAL A 73 -4.73 4.40 1.54
C VAL A 73 -6.01 4.57 0.71
N SER A 74 -7.02 3.73 0.92
CA SER A 74 -8.32 3.86 0.25
C SER A 74 -9.03 5.18 0.56
N ALA A 75 -8.74 5.79 1.71
CA ALA A 75 -9.27 7.07 2.12
C ALA A 75 -8.51 8.28 1.55
N LEU A 76 -7.31 8.07 0.98
CA LEU A 76 -6.52 9.15 0.41
C LEU A 76 -7.09 9.57 -0.96
N PRO A 77 -7.25 10.87 -1.22
CA PRO A 77 -7.64 11.34 -2.54
C PRO A 77 -6.50 11.10 -3.54
N VAL A 78 -6.86 10.64 -4.72
CA VAL A 78 -5.94 10.43 -5.84
C VAL A 78 -6.06 11.60 -6.81
N ALA A 79 -4.94 12.21 -7.17
CA ALA A 79 -4.95 13.26 -8.18
C ALA A 79 -5.12 12.62 -9.57
N SER A 80 -6.04 13.15 -10.38
CA SER A 80 -6.26 12.75 -11.78
C SER A 80 -6.39 14.00 -12.63
N SER A 81 -6.20 13.88 -13.95
CA SER A 81 -6.40 15.00 -14.86
C SER A 81 -7.89 15.37 -15.04
N ILE A 82 -8.79 14.44 -14.71
CA ILE A 82 -10.24 14.58 -14.94
C ILE A 82 -11.08 14.80 -13.67
N SER A 83 -10.54 14.54 -12.47
CA SER A 83 -11.29 14.67 -11.22
C SER A 83 -10.85 15.90 -10.39
N LYS A 84 -11.79 16.45 -9.62
CA LYS A 84 -11.51 17.61 -8.74
C LYS A 84 -10.48 17.20 -7.68
N PRO A 85 -9.53 18.09 -7.32
CA PRO A 85 -8.60 17.82 -6.23
C PRO A 85 -9.34 17.48 -4.93
N GLY A 86 -8.87 16.44 -4.22
CA GLY A 86 -9.39 16.07 -2.91
C GLY A 86 -10.61 15.13 -2.93
N VAL A 87 -11.04 14.63 -4.08
CA VAL A 87 -12.12 13.63 -4.16
C VAL A 87 -11.59 12.24 -3.80
N LYS A 88 -12.28 11.56 -2.89
CA LYS A 88 -12.03 10.15 -2.54
C LYS A 88 -12.52 9.24 -3.66
N ALA A 89 -11.79 8.15 -3.92
CA ALA A 89 -12.21 7.15 -4.89
C ALA A 89 -13.44 6.36 -4.40
N ASP A 90 -14.35 6.05 -5.32
CA ASP A 90 -15.51 5.19 -5.03
C ASP A 90 -15.13 3.70 -4.93
N ILE A 91 -14.09 3.30 -5.66
CA ILE A 91 -13.59 1.92 -5.74
C ILE A 91 -12.10 1.89 -5.47
N CYS A 92 -11.65 0.99 -4.60
CA CYS A 92 -10.25 0.68 -4.37
C CYS A 92 -9.89 -0.64 -5.07
N LEU A 93 -8.99 -0.59 -6.06
CA LEU A 93 -8.44 -1.77 -6.70
C LEU A 93 -7.20 -2.23 -5.91
N VAL A 94 -7.22 -3.47 -5.42
CA VAL A 94 -6.10 -4.08 -4.72
C VAL A 94 -5.55 -5.21 -5.58
N GLU A 95 -4.28 -5.07 -5.97
CA GLU A 95 -3.52 -6.15 -6.58
C GLU A 95 -2.70 -6.86 -5.50
N VAL A 96 -2.81 -8.18 -5.45
CA VAL A 96 -1.96 -9.04 -4.63
C VAL A 96 -0.98 -9.74 -5.56
N GLY A 97 0.28 -9.33 -5.51
CA GLY A 97 1.35 -9.98 -6.26
C GLY A 97 1.69 -11.37 -5.72
N GLY A 98 2.44 -12.13 -6.50
CA GLY A 98 2.81 -13.52 -6.19
C GLY A 98 1.80 -14.54 -6.72
N THR A 99 2.03 -15.82 -6.44
CA THR A 99 1.14 -16.92 -6.85
C THR A 99 0.34 -17.42 -5.65
N VAL A 100 -0.91 -17.84 -5.89
CA VAL A 100 -1.70 -18.56 -4.88
C VAL A 100 -1.00 -19.88 -4.56
N GLY A 101 -0.79 -20.13 -3.27
CA GLY A 101 -0.08 -21.32 -2.77
C GLY A 101 1.39 -21.08 -2.42
N ASP A 102 1.96 -19.94 -2.81
CA ASP A 102 3.31 -19.55 -2.39
C ASP A 102 3.30 -19.07 -0.94
N ILE A 103 4.34 -19.43 -0.19
CA ILE A 103 4.46 -19.13 1.25
C ILE A 103 4.46 -17.61 1.54
N GLU A 104 4.95 -16.81 0.60
CA GLU A 104 5.02 -15.35 0.72
C GLU A 104 3.65 -14.67 0.63
N SER A 105 2.70 -15.28 -0.06
CA SER A 105 1.36 -14.74 -0.29
C SER A 105 0.40 -15.01 0.88
N LEU A 106 0.74 -15.93 1.79
CA LEU A 106 -0.14 -16.41 2.86
C LEU A 106 -0.61 -15.32 3.83
N VAL A 107 0.13 -14.22 3.95
CA VAL A 107 -0.24 -13.10 4.83
C VAL A 107 -1.15 -12.09 4.15
N PHE A 108 -1.29 -12.14 2.82
CA PHE A 108 -2.07 -11.22 2.00
C PHE A 108 -3.38 -11.83 1.47
N LEU A 109 -3.52 -13.17 1.50
CA LEU A 109 -4.69 -13.93 1.05
C LEU A 109 -5.53 -14.40 2.23
#